data_AF-I7KQ41-F1
#
_entry.id   AF-I7KQ41-F1
#
_cell.length_a   1.000
_cell.length_b   1.000
_cell.length_c   1.000
_cell.angle_alpha   90.00
_cell.angle_beta   90.00
_cell.angle_gamma   90.00
#
_symmetry.space_group_name_H-M   'P 1'
#
loop_
_entity.id
_entity.type
_entity.pdbx_description
1 polymer ?
#
loop_
_entity_poly.entity_id
_entity_poly.type
_entity_poly.pdbx_seq_one_letter_code
_entity_poly.pdbx_strand_id
1 'polypeptide(L)' 'MEISEHFGVYGVCIEEGKLLCVRKYGGPYNGRYDLPGGCQKKTKAYLIRFVER' A
#
# COMPACT_ATOMS: atom_id res chain seq x y z
N MET A 1 -16.43 21.23 -10.39
CA MET A 1 -15.50 20.12 -10.62
C MET A 1 -14.86 19.84 -9.27
N GLU A 2 -15.34 18.83 -8.55
CA GLU A 2 -14.75 18.46 -7.26
C GLU A 2 -13.39 17.82 -7.49
N ILE A 3 -12.35 18.38 -6.90
CA ILE A 3 -11.04 17.74 -6.85
C ILE A 3 -11.14 16.70 -5.74
N SER A 4 -11.35 15.44 -6.09
CA SER A 4 -11.23 14.36 -5.11
C SER A 4 -9.75 14.23 -4.73
N GLU A 5 -9.38 14.70 -3.55
CA GLU A 5 -8.04 14.46 -3.01
C GLU A 5 -7.86 12.96 -2.78
N HIS A 6 -7.18 12.30 -3.73
CA HIS A 6 -6.72 10.93 -3.56
C HIS A 6 -5.53 10.93 -2.60
N PHE A 7 -5.82 11.02 -1.30
CA PHE A 7 -4.81 10.95 -0.24
C PHE A 7 -4.55 9.49 0.15
N GLY A 8 -3.37 8.99 -0.19
CA GLY A 8 -2.89 7.65 0.14
C GLY A 8 -1.71 7.69 1.10
N VAL A 9 -1.65 6.75 2.04
CA VAL A 9 -0.50 6.53 2.91
C VAL A 9 0.17 5.22 2.52
N TYR A 10 1.49 5.26 2.34
CA TYR A 10 2.30 4.12 1.94
C TYR A 10 3.45 3.93 2.93
N GLY A 11 3.67 2.68 3.32
CA GLY A 11 4.82 2.28 4.11
C GLY A 11 6.00 1.91 3.21
N VAL A 12 7.20 2.22 3.66
CA VAL A 12 8.46 1.78 3.06
C VAL A 12 9.18 0.93 4.09
N CYS A 13 9.50 -0.31 3.74
CA CYS A 13 10.33 -1.21 4.54
C CYS A 13 11.47 -1.73 3.66
N ILE A 14 12.70 -1.55 4.11
CA ILE A 14 13.91 -1.98 3.41
C ILE A 14 14.69 -2.89 4.35
N GLU A 15 14.97 -4.10 3.89
CA GLU A 15 15.76 -5.10 4.63
C GLU A 15 16.75 -5.76 3.67
N GLU A 16 18.03 -5.83 4.05
CA GLU A 16 19.09 -6.43 3.22
C GLU A 16 19.15 -5.90 1.76
N GLY A 17 18.82 -4.62 1.55
CA GLY A 17 18.75 -4.03 0.21
C GLY A 17 17.53 -4.47 -0.62
N LYS A 18 16.58 -5.21 -0.03
CA LYS A 18 15.30 -5.59 -0.62
C LYS A 18 14.22 -4.61 -0.15
N LEU A 19 13.33 -4.21 -1.06
CA LEU A 19 12.17 -3.36 -0.75
C LEU A 19 10.93 -4.25 -0.62
N LEU A 20 10.20 -4.08 0.48
CA LEU A 20 8.93 -4.76 0.67
C LEU A 20 7.87 -4.23 -0.30
N CYS A 21 7.30 -5.14 -1.09
CA CYS A 21 6.23 -4.85 -2.05
C CYS A 21 5.05 -5.81 -1.86
N VAL A 22 3.85 -5.35 -2.19
CA VAL A 22 2.63 -6.16 -2.25
C VAL A 22 2.18 -6.34 -3.70
N ARG A 23 1.60 -7.51 -4.03
CA ARG A 23 1.01 -7.74 -5.35
C ARG A 23 -0.44 -7.26 -5.36
N LYS A 24 -0.76 -6.32 -6.25
CA LYS A 24 -2.12 -5.79 -6.42
C LYS A 24 -3.06 -6.88 -6.93
N TYR A 25 -4.22 -6.99 -6.30
CA TYR A 25 -5.32 -7.83 -6.74
C TYR A 25 -6.51 -6.95 -7.13
N GLY A 26 -6.96 -7.06 -8.38
CA GLY A 26 -8.05 -6.27 -8.95
C GLY A 26 -7.67 -4.84 -9.36
N GLY A 27 -8.59 -4.18 -10.07
CA GLY A 27 -8.40 -2.82 -10.58
C GLY A 27 -7.47 -2.70 -11.80
N PRO A 28 -7.21 -1.48 -12.29
CA PRO A 28 -6.46 -1.23 -13.54
C PRO A 28 -4.98 -1.64 -13.48
N TYR A 29 -4.45 -1.91 -12.28
CA TYR A 29 -3.05 -2.30 -12.05
C TYR A 29 -2.90 -3.71 -11.49
N ASN A 30 -3.89 -4.58 -11.74
CA ASN A 30 -3.87 -5.97 -11.30
C ASN A 30 -2.56 -6.68 -11.69
N GLY A 31 -2.00 -7.47 -10.76
CA GLY A 31 -0.77 -8.24 -10.98
C GLY A 31 0.53 -7.44 -10.86
N ARG A 32 0.48 -6.11 -10.71
CA ARG A 32 1.69 -5.29 -10.48
C ARG A 32 2.09 -5.28 -9.01
N TYR A 33 3.36 -4.98 -8.76
CA TYR A 33 3.87 -4.70 -7.42
C TYR A 33 3.66 -3.23 -7.05
N ASP A 34 3.29 -2.99 -5.81
CA ASP A 34 3.07 -1.66 -5.22
C ASP A 34 3.64 -1.64 -3.80
N LEU A 35 3.79 -0.45 -3.23
CA LEU A 35 4.15 -0.30 -1.83
C LEU A 35 2.97 -0.72 -0.94
N PRO A 36 3.25 -1.32 0.24
CA PRO A 36 2.20 -1.59 1.21
C PRO A 36 1.55 -0.28 1.65
N GLY A 37 0.24 -0.16 1.46
CA GLY A 37 -0.45 1.10 1.73
C GLY A 37 -1.82 1.19 1.06
N GLY A 38 -2.41 2.38 1.11
CA GLY A 38 -3.70 2.65 0.48
C GLY A 38 -4.33 3.97 0.92
N CYS A 39 -5.55 4.21 0.46
CA CYS A 39 -6.33 5.37 0.86
C CYS A 39 -6.69 5.31 2.34
N GLN A 40 -6.48 6.41 3.06
CA GLN A 40 -6.78 6.48 4.49
C GLN A 40 -8.29 6.40 4.70
N LYS A 41 -8.78 5.30 5.27
CA LYS A 41 -10.15 5.26 5.80
C LYS A 41 -10.16 6.01 7.13
N LYS A 42 -11.13 6.92 7.31
CA LYS A 42 -11.25 7.83 8.47
C LYS A 42 -11.27 7.15 9.86
N THR A 43 -11.30 5.82 9.96
CA THR A 43 -11.73 5.15 11.19
C THR A 43 -10.84 4.03 11.73
N LYS A 44 -9.68 3.68 11.16
CA LYS A 44 -8.74 2.73 11.80
C LYS A 44 -7.37 2.70 11.14
N ALA A 45 -6.30 2.90 11.93
CA ALA A 45 -4.96 2.51 11.54
C ALA A 45 -4.87 0.98 11.64
N TYR A 46 -4.71 0.31 10.50
CA TYR A 46 -4.42 -1.12 10.49
C TYR A 46 -2.92 -1.29 10.71
N LEU A 47 -2.51 -1.98 11.79
CA LEU A 47 -1.16 -2.50 11.90
C LEU A 47 -1.01 -3.60 10.84
N ILE A 48 -0.40 -3.28 9.71
CA ILE A 48 -0.07 -4.26 8.69
C ILE A 48 1.09 -5.08 9.24
N ARG A 49 0.80 -6.30 9.71
CA ARG A 49 1.83 -7.24 10.15
C ARG A 49 2.48 -7.82 8.91
N PHE A 50 3.72 -7.43 8.66
CA PHE A 50 4.51 -7.99 7.59
C PHE A 50 4.94 -9.40 7.99
N VAL A 51 4.59 -10.38 7.15
CA VAL A 51 5.06 -11.76 7.29
C VAL A 51 6.16 -11.93 6.27
N GLU A 52 7.40 -11.86 6.73
CA GLU A 52 8.53 -12.40 5.99
C GLU A 52 8.38 -13.93 5.99
N ARG A 53 8.50 -14.53 4.81
CA ARG A 53 8.68 -15.98 4.66
C ARG A 53 10.15 -16.28 4.54
#